data_AF-A0A0Q8PB09-F1
#
_entry.id   AF-A0A0Q8PB09-F1
#
_cell.length_a   1.000
_cell.length_b   1.000
_cell.length_c   1.000
_cell.angle_alpha   90.00
_cell.angle_beta   90.00
_cell.angle_gamma   90.00
#
_symmetry.space_group_name_H-M   'P 1'
#
loop_
_entity.id
_entity.type
_entity.pdbx_description
1 polymer ?
#
loop_
_entity_poly.entity_id
_entity_poly.type
_entity_poly.pdbx_seq_one_letter_code
_entity_poly.pdbx_strand_id
1 'polypeptide(L)'
;MRFVVDRWVAVVVCAVFLPLAACAGPQSGGSQGPQAGEAVPMNDAVLSRAADEVDRLARERYTRWYSGMVLDHRSRTMTVYRKPGSDFDDAVRARVTGVSVDLRRADFSDEEMLALVQRVIADTSYWRDRGIVVAGGGPLTDGSGVRVMTAAGDPGEAARLSERYGSRVVVERGAPAAVTGGLGRV
;
A
#
# COMPACT_ATOMS: atom_id res chain seq x y z
N MET A 1 -1.91 -2.71 23.27
CA MET A 1 -3.30 -2.83 22.76
C MET A 1 -3.21 -3.24 21.30
N ARG A 2 -3.78 -4.40 20.96
CA ARG A 2 -3.72 -5.01 19.62
C ARG A 2 -4.86 -4.42 18.77
N PHE A 3 -4.52 -3.70 17.70
CA PHE A 3 -5.51 -3.30 16.69
C PHE A 3 -5.55 -4.37 15.60
N VAL A 4 -6.62 -5.15 15.61
CA VAL A 4 -7.02 -6.04 14.52
C VAL A 4 -7.68 -5.16 13.47
N VAL A 5 -7.06 -5.04 12.29
CA VAL A 5 -7.66 -4.32 11.15
C VAL A 5 -8.29 -5.37 10.25
N ASP A 6 -9.60 -5.49 10.38
CA ASP A 6 -10.46 -6.42 9.66
C ASP A 6 -10.56 -6.01 8.18
N ARG A 7 -10.04 -6.86 7.29
CA ARG A 7 -10.06 -6.69 5.83
C ARG A 7 -11.43 -7.10 5.31
N TRP A 8 -12.26 -6.13 4.95
CA TRP A 8 -13.49 -6.39 4.19
C TRP A 8 -13.16 -6.81 2.75
N VAL A 9 -13.39 -8.09 2.46
CA VAL A 9 -13.43 -8.67 1.11
C VAL A 9 -14.89 -8.62 0.65
N ALA A 10 -15.20 -7.79 -0.35
CA ALA A 10 -16.48 -7.87 -1.05
C ALA A 10 -16.35 -8.90 -2.20
N VAL A 11 -16.81 -10.14 -1.95
CA VAL A 11 -17.01 -11.16 -2.98
C VAL A 11 -18.36 -10.89 -3.64
N VAL A 12 -18.36 -10.53 -4.92
CA VAL A 12 -19.57 -10.50 -5.76
C VAL A 12 -19.62 -11.81 -6.54
N VAL A 13 -20.52 -12.71 -6.12
CA VAL A 13 -20.89 -13.93 -6.84
C VAL A 13 -22.03 -13.57 -7.79
N CYS A 14 -21.78 -13.64 -9.11
CA CYS A 14 -22.84 -13.55 -10.11
C CYS A 14 -23.04 -14.94 -10.72
N ALA A 15 -24.06 -15.66 -10.25
CA ALA A 15 -24.51 -16.93 -10.82
C ALA A 15 -25.53 -16.65 -11.92
N VAL A 16 -25.26 -17.10 -13.15
CA VAL A 16 -26.24 -17.13 -14.23
C VAL A 16 -26.35 -18.56 -14.75
N PHE A 17 -27.57 -19.08 -14.66
CA PHE A 17 -27.97 -20.45 -15.00
C PHE A 17 -28.12 -20.67 -16.52
N LEU A 18 -27.79 -21.90 -16.94
CA LEU A 18 -27.89 -22.50 -18.28
C LEU A 18 -29.34 -22.79 -18.73
N PRO A 19 -29.56 -23.02 -20.05
CA PRO A 19 -30.08 -24.34 -20.45
C PRO A 19 -29.41 -24.99 -21.68
N LEU A 20 -29.61 -26.30 -21.77
CA LEU A 20 -29.08 -27.32 -22.69
C LEU A 20 -29.63 -27.27 -24.13
N ALA A 21 -28.84 -27.70 -25.12
CA ALA A 21 -29.26 -28.58 -26.22
C ALA A 21 -28.06 -29.23 -26.93
N ALA A 22 -28.22 -30.51 -27.28
CA ALA A 22 -27.25 -31.42 -27.87
C ALA A 22 -27.11 -31.30 -29.40
N CYS A 23 -25.95 -31.71 -29.95
CA CYS A 23 -25.81 -32.44 -31.23
C CYS A 23 -24.42 -33.11 -31.30
N ALA A 24 -24.40 -34.38 -31.71
CA ALA A 24 -23.21 -35.19 -31.99
C ALA A 24 -22.87 -35.17 -33.49
N GLY A 25 -21.58 -35.31 -33.86
CA GLY A 25 -21.12 -35.58 -35.23
C GLY A 25 -19.58 -35.70 -35.31
N PRO A 26 -19.00 -36.62 -36.11
CA PRO A 26 -17.61 -37.08 -35.93
C PRO A 26 -16.58 -36.49 -36.93
N GLN A 27 -15.31 -36.67 -36.53
CA GLN A 27 -14.11 -36.94 -37.33
C GLN A 27 -13.29 -35.80 -37.99
N SER A 28 -11.97 -35.95 -37.76
CA SER A 28 -10.85 -35.68 -38.66
C SER A 28 -10.15 -34.31 -38.58
N GLY A 29 -8.93 -34.38 -38.05
CA GLY A 29 -7.77 -33.89 -38.80
C GLY A 29 -7.24 -32.49 -38.45
N GLY A 30 -6.11 -32.47 -37.76
CA GLY A 30 -5.05 -31.53 -38.08
C GLY A 30 -4.89 -30.31 -37.17
N SER A 31 -3.65 -30.19 -36.71
CA SER A 31 -2.90 -28.93 -36.53
C SER A 31 -3.03 -28.19 -35.19
N GLN A 32 -1.91 -28.28 -34.47
CA GLN A 32 -1.30 -27.23 -33.65
C GLN A 32 -2.13 -26.78 -32.46
N GLY A 33 -1.84 -27.41 -31.32
CA GLY A 33 -2.28 -26.91 -30.01
C GLY A 33 -1.84 -25.45 -29.84
N PRO A 34 -2.74 -24.54 -29.46
CA PRO A 34 -2.31 -23.27 -28.94
C PRO A 34 -1.55 -23.58 -27.65
N GLN A 35 -0.25 -23.28 -27.62
CA GLN A 35 0.44 -23.14 -26.35
C GLN A 35 -0.36 -22.11 -25.57
N ALA A 36 -1.04 -22.58 -24.53
CA ALA A 36 -1.64 -21.71 -23.54
C ALA A 36 -0.47 -20.85 -23.02
N GLY A 37 -0.42 -19.61 -23.48
CA GLY A 37 0.46 -18.62 -22.89
C GLY A 37 0.19 -18.67 -21.40
N GLU A 38 1.22 -19.03 -20.63
CA GLU A 38 1.10 -19.23 -19.21
C GLU A 38 0.51 -17.95 -18.62
N ALA A 39 -0.77 -18.02 -18.25
CA ALA A 39 -1.48 -16.88 -17.72
C ALA A 39 -0.78 -16.53 -16.42
N VAL A 40 -0.01 -15.43 -16.42
CA VAL A 40 0.62 -14.92 -15.21
C VAL A 40 -0.52 -14.73 -14.20
N PRO A 41 -0.55 -15.50 -13.10
CA PRO A 41 -1.62 -15.36 -12.14
C PRO A 41 -1.61 -13.93 -11.63
N MET A 42 -2.79 -13.29 -11.60
CA MET A 42 -2.94 -11.92 -11.12
C MET A 42 -2.39 -11.74 -9.69
N ASN A 43 -2.27 -12.84 -8.95
CA ASN A 43 -1.57 -12.94 -7.67
C ASN A 43 -0.43 -13.95 -7.76
N ASP A 44 0.79 -13.47 -7.98
CA ASP A 44 1.99 -14.30 -7.95
C ASP A 44 2.35 -14.70 -6.51
N ALA A 45 2.14 -15.97 -6.16
CA ALA A 45 2.38 -16.47 -4.81
C ALA A 45 3.86 -16.45 -4.39
N VAL A 46 4.80 -16.57 -5.35
CA VAL A 46 6.24 -16.51 -5.07
C VAL A 46 6.63 -15.08 -4.71
N LEU A 47 6.13 -14.10 -5.47
CA LEU A 47 6.33 -12.68 -5.18
C LEU A 47 5.75 -12.29 -3.82
N SER A 48 4.51 -12.70 -3.52
CA SER A 48 3.86 -12.39 -2.25
C SER A 48 4.63 -12.99 -1.06
N ARG A 49 5.10 -14.25 -1.16
CA ARG A 49 5.92 -14.86 -0.10
C ARG A 49 7.23 -14.10 0.12
N ALA A 50 7.93 -13.74 -0.96
CA ALA A 50 9.17 -12.97 -0.85
C ALA A 50 8.93 -11.60 -0.18
N ALA A 51 7.82 -10.94 -0.52
CA ALA A 51 7.40 -9.69 0.10
C ALA A 51 7.14 -9.83 1.61
N ASP A 52 6.42 -10.87 2.02
CA ASP A 52 6.14 -11.15 3.44
C ASP A 52 7.43 -11.42 4.24
N GLU A 53 8.41 -12.11 3.64
CA GLU A 53 9.71 -12.35 4.27
C GLU A 53 10.50 -11.06 4.48
N VAL A 54 10.51 -10.18 3.48
CA VAL A 54 11.21 -8.89 3.55
C VAL A 54 10.50 -7.93 4.49
N ASP A 55 9.16 -7.84 4.48
CA ASP A 55 8.41 -6.98 5.41
C ASP A 55 8.67 -7.39 6.86
N ARG A 56 8.65 -8.70 7.16
CA ARG A 56 9.00 -9.22 8.49
C ARG A 56 10.43 -8.88 8.89
N LEU A 57 11.41 -9.16 8.01
CA LEU A 57 12.81 -8.81 8.24
C LEU A 57 12.97 -7.32 8.55
N ALA A 58 12.30 -6.48 7.77
CA ALA A 58 12.35 -5.04 7.91
C ALA A 58 11.77 -4.56 9.25
N ARG A 59 10.60 -5.08 9.63
CA ARG A 59 9.93 -4.71 10.89
C ARG A 59 10.67 -5.18 12.14
N GLU A 60 11.35 -6.32 12.07
CA GLU A 60 12.08 -6.88 13.21
C GLU A 60 13.42 -6.18 13.46
N ARG A 61 14.12 -5.75 12.40
CA ARG A 61 15.53 -5.33 12.50
C ARG A 61 15.85 -4.00 11.86
N TYR A 62 15.04 -3.51 10.92
CA TYR A 62 15.39 -2.39 10.06
C TYR A 62 14.37 -1.26 10.02
N THR A 63 13.56 -1.07 11.07
CA THR A 63 12.51 -0.02 11.11
C THR A 63 13.04 1.40 10.84
N ARG A 64 14.30 1.66 11.21
CA ARG A 64 14.98 2.95 11.00
C ARG A 64 15.50 3.17 9.57
N TRP A 65 15.50 2.13 8.74
CA TRP A 65 15.99 2.18 7.36
C TRP A 65 14.92 1.83 6.34
N TYR A 66 13.95 1.00 6.68
CA TYR A 66 12.87 0.61 5.77
C TYR A 66 11.79 1.69 5.68
N SER A 67 11.35 1.99 4.46
CA SER A 67 10.27 2.93 4.18
C SER A 67 9.00 2.24 3.71
N GLY A 68 9.12 1.26 2.83
CA GLY A 68 7.97 0.62 2.21
C GLY A 68 8.35 -0.22 1.01
N MET A 69 7.35 -0.84 0.39
CA MET A 69 7.54 -1.76 -0.72
C MET A 69 6.35 -1.70 -1.68
N VAL A 70 6.64 -1.90 -2.96
CA VAL A 70 5.64 -2.03 -4.02
C VAL A 70 5.88 -3.32 -4.79
N LEU A 71 4.80 -4.06 -5.07
CA LEU A 71 4.83 -5.30 -5.83
C LEU A 71 4.28 -5.07 -7.23
N ASP A 72 5.05 -5.47 -8.23
CA ASP A 72 4.60 -5.59 -9.61
C ASP A 72 4.49 -7.09 -9.94
N HIS A 73 3.27 -7.62 -9.84
CA HIS A 73 2.98 -9.02 -10.17
C HIS A 73 3.15 -9.34 -11.66
N ARG A 74 3.03 -8.35 -12.55
CA ARG A 74 3.18 -8.56 -13.99
C ARG A 74 4.64 -8.82 -14.37
N SER A 75 5.56 -8.05 -13.79
CA SER A 75 7.00 -8.21 -14.02
C SER A 75 7.71 -9.10 -12.99
N ARG A 76 6.97 -9.61 -11.99
CA ARG A 76 7.52 -10.33 -10.82
C ARG A 76 8.64 -9.53 -10.14
N THR A 77 8.41 -8.24 -9.96
CA THR A 77 9.38 -7.31 -9.37
C THR A 77 8.89 -6.78 -8.04
N MET A 78 9.76 -6.81 -7.04
CA MET A 78 9.57 -6.19 -5.73
C MET A 78 10.47 -4.96 -5.62
N THR A 79 9.88 -3.79 -5.52
CA THR A 79 10.62 -2.55 -5.24
C THR A 79 10.60 -2.27 -3.76
N VAL A 80 11.77 -2.16 -3.14
CA VAL A 80 11.95 -1.88 -1.70
C VAL A 80 12.56 -0.49 -1.54
N TYR A 81 11.84 0.38 -0.84
CA TYR A 81 12.29 1.74 -0.54
C TYR A 81 12.95 1.78 0.84
N ARG A 82 14.16 2.35 0.90
CA ARG A 82 14.98 2.36 2.11
C ARG A 82 15.95 3.53 2.17
N LYS A 83 16.36 3.90 3.37
CA LYS A 83 17.49 4.79 3.62
C LYS A 83 18.83 4.05 3.50
N PRO A 84 19.87 4.67 2.92
CA PRO A 84 21.20 4.06 2.87
C PRO A 84 21.85 4.03 4.27
N GLY A 85 22.91 3.22 4.42
CA GLY A 85 23.76 3.21 5.62
C GLY A 85 23.52 2.06 6.60
N SER A 86 22.91 0.96 6.16
CA SER A 86 22.84 -0.32 6.89
C SER A 86 23.17 -1.50 5.99
N ASP A 87 23.23 -2.70 6.58
CA ASP A 87 23.33 -4.00 5.91
C ASP A 87 21.98 -4.50 5.36
N PHE A 88 20.94 -3.65 5.33
CA PHE A 88 19.60 -4.06 4.91
C PHE A 88 19.55 -4.60 3.47
N ASP A 89 20.26 -3.98 2.54
CA ASP A 89 20.30 -4.40 1.13
C ASP A 89 20.82 -5.84 0.99
N ASP A 90 21.87 -6.18 1.73
CA ASP A 90 22.47 -7.52 1.70
C ASP A 90 21.57 -8.53 2.41
N ALA A 91 20.93 -8.12 3.51
CA ALA A 91 19.96 -8.95 4.21
C ALA A 91 18.72 -9.27 3.35
N VAL A 92 18.24 -8.33 2.53
CA VAL A 92 17.16 -8.57 1.56
C VAL A 92 17.61 -9.55 0.49
N ARG A 93 18.76 -9.32 -0.15
CA ARG A 93 19.28 -10.21 -1.21
C ARG A 93 19.53 -11.64 -0.72
N ALA A 94 19.93 -11.81 0.53
CA ALA A 94 20.16 -13.13 1.12
C ALA A 94 18.87 -13.93 1.39
N ARG A 95 17.70 -13.28 1.45
CA ARG A 95 16.40 -13.93 1.71
C ARG A 95 15.60 -14.20 0.45
N VAL A 96 15.78 -13.37 -0.56
CA VAL A 96 14.89 -13.34 -1.71
C VAL A 96 15.47 -14.17 -2.86
N THR A 97 14.74 -15.21 -3.27
CA THR A 97 15.07 -16.04 -4.43
C THR A 97 13.89 -16.13 -5.39
N GLY A 98 14.16 -16.15 -6.70
CA GLY A 98 13.13 -16.37 -7.72
C GLY A 98 12.26 -15.15 -8.07
N VAL A 99 12.61 -13.95 -7.57
CA VAL A 99 11.94 -12.68 -7.90
C VAL A 99 12.99 -11.59 -8.13
N SER A 100 12.64 -10.60 -8.95
CA SER A 100 13.49 -9.42 -9.16
C SER A 100 13.32 -8.45 -8.00
N VAL A 101 14.44 -7.94 -7.46
CA VAL A 101 14.43 -6.94 -6.38
C VAL A 101 15.05 -5.63 -6.86
N ASP A 102 14.28 -4.55 -6.79
CA ASP A 102 14.75 -3.18 -7.01
C ASP A 102 14.88 -2.46 -5.67
N LEU A 103 16.10 -2.08 -5.28
CA LEU A 103 16.38 -1.38 -4.03
C LEU A 103 16.49 0.12 -4.30
N ARG A 104 15.49 0.88 -3.85
CA ARG A 104 15.40 2.32 -4.07
C ARG A 104 15.70 3.12 -2.82
N ARG A 105 16.33 4.27 -3.03
CA ARG A 105 16.60 5.23 -1.96
C ARG A 105 15.30 5.92 -1.54
N ALA A 106 15.12 6.04 -0.23
CA ALA A 106 14.14 6.86 0.45
C ALA A 106 14.85 7.94 1.28
N ASP A 107 14.16 9.06 1.52
CA ASP A 107 14.66 10.13 2.40
C ASP A 107 14.33 9.82 3.86
N PHE A 108 13.17 9.22 4.11
CA PHE A 108 12.66 8.87 5.43
C PHE A 108 12.37 7.37 5.56
N SER A 109 12.44 6.84 6.78
CA SER A 109 11.90 5.52 7.10
C SER A 109 10.41 5.60 7.43
N ASP A 110 9.74 4.44 7.43
CA ASP A 110 8.34 4.32 7.84
C ASP A 110 8.13 4.86 9.25
N GLU A 111 9.06 4.53 10.17
CA GLU A 111 9.07 5.03 11.55
C GLU A 111 9.13 6.56 11.63
N GLU A 112 10.02 7.20 10.86
CA GLU A 112 10.16 8.67 10.82
C GLU A 112 8.92 9.35 10.25
N MET A 113 8.36 8.78 9.17
CA MET A 113 7.14 9.30 8.54
C MET A 113 5.93 9.13 9.45
N LEU A 114 5.78 8.00 10.14
CA LEU A 114 4.72 7.79 11.12
C LEU A 114 4.83 8.80 12.26
N ALA A 115 6.03 9.05 12.78
CA ALA A 115 6.25 10.09 13.79
C ALA A 115 5.83 11.48 13.28
N LEU A 116 6.14 11.81 12.03
CA LEU A 116 5.70 13.06 11.41
C LEU A 116 4.16 13.13 11.29
N VAL A 117 3.48 12.07 10.84
CA VAL A 117 2.01 12.01 10.79
C VAL A 117 1.39 12.24 12.17
N GLN A 118 1.96 11.64 13.23
CA GLN A 118 1.46 11.82 14.59
C GLN A 118 1.57 13.29 15.04
N ARG A 119 2.65 13.99 14.67
CA ARG A 119 2.77 15.44 14.95
C ARG A 119 1.70 16.25 14.21
N VAL A 120 1.39 15.92 12.96
CA VAL A 120 0.31 16.57 12.20
C VAL A 120 -1.04 16.38 12.88
N ILE A 121 -1.34 15.15 13.33
CA ILE A 121 -2.59 14.82 14.01
C ILE A 121 -2.69 15.53 15.36
N ALA A 122 -1.59 15.59 16.12
CA ALA A 122 -1.54 16.31 17.39
C ALA A 122 -1.83 17.81 17.22
N ASP A 123 -1.47 18.39 16.06
CA ASP A 123 -1.71 19.79 15.71
C ASP A 123 -3.09 20.05 15.07
N THR A 124 -4.01 19.09 15.06
CA THR A 124 -5.34 19.24 14.40
C THR A 124 -6.11 20.49 14.83
N SER A 125 -6.06 20.87 16.11
CA SER A 125 -6.71 22.11 16.58
C SER A 125 -6.04 23.37 16.03
N TYR A 126 -4.70 23.42 16.01
CA TYR A 126 -3.95 24.53 15.42
C TYR A 126 -4.30 24.73 13.93
N TRP A 127 -4.47 23.63 13.21
CA TRP A 127 -4.83 23.63 11.79
C TRP A 127 -6.29 24.01 11.55
N ARG A 128 -7.21 23.56 12.41
CA ARG A 128 -8.63 23.91 12.35
C ARG A 128 -8.84 25.41 12.47
N ASP A 129 -8.16 26.06 13.42
CA ASP A 129 -8.21 27.53 13.61
C ASP A 129 -7.69 28.30 12.38
N ARG A 130 -7.01 27.60 11.47
CA ARG A 130 -6.40 28.10 10.24
C ARG A 130 -7.13 27.64 8.98
N GLY A 131 -8.34 27.11 9.14
CA GLY A 131 -9.21 26.65 8.05
C GLY A 131 -8.84 25.29 7.47
N ILE A 132 -7.88 24.56 8.04
CA ILE A 132 -7.46 23.25 7.56
C ILE A 132 -8.02 22.17 8.49
N VAL A 133 -8.98 21.39 7.99
CA VAL A 133 -9.55 20.26 8.74
C VAL A 133 -8.81 18.98 8.36
N VAL A 134 -7.88 18.55 9.22
CA VAL A 134 -7.15 17.28 9.07
C VAL A 134 -8.04 16.11 9.49
N ALA A 135 -8.20 15.13 8.60
CA ALA A 135 -8.98 13.92 8.80
C ALA A 135 -8.10 12.68 9.09
N GLY A 136 -6.81 12.75 8.79
CA GLY A 136 -5.85 11.67 9.05
C GLY A 136 -4.61 11.81 8.19
N GLY A 137 -3.81 10.74 8.11
CA GLY A 137 -2.63 10.70 7.26
C GLY A 137 -1.89 9.38 7.36
N GLY A 138 -0.88 9.24 6.52
CA GLY A 138 -0.02 8.07 6.48
C GLY A 138 1.30 8.34 5.76
N PRO A 139 2.29 7.45 5.91
CA PRO A 139 3.53 7.49 5.16
C PRO A 139 3.30 7.38 3.65
N LEU A 140 4.15 8.04 2.86
CA LEU A 140 4.27 7.71 1.43
C LEU A 140 5.20 6.51 1.28
N THR A 141 4.77 5.50 0.54
CA THR A 141 5.50 4.22 0.40
C THR A 141 6.93 4.41 -0.13
N ASP A 142 7.14 5.43 -0.97
CA ASP A 142 8.46 5.73 -1.55
C ASP A 142 9.44 6.40 -0.58
N GLY A 143 8.97 6.79 0.61
CA GLY A 143 9.78 7.41 1.64
C GLY A 143 10.12 8.87 1.38
N SER A 144 9.39 9.53 0.48
CA SER A 144 9.59 10.94 0.16
C SER A 144 8.95 11.89 1.16
N GLY A 145 8.04 11.42 2.02
CA GLY A 145 7.32 12.24 2.99
C GLY A 145 5.98 11.63 3.39
N VAL A 146 5.01 12.45 3.78
CA VAL A 146 3.72 11.97 4.30
C VAL A 146 2.55 12.44 3.45
N ARG A 147 1.49 11.63 3.44
CA ARG A 147 0.16 12.00 2.95
C ARG A 147 -0.68 12.45 4.12
N VAL A 148 -1.32 13.60 3.99
CA VAL A 148 -2.30 14.12 4.95
C VAL A 148 -3.65 14.23 4.26
N MET A 149 -4.66 13.62 4.86
CA MET A 149 -6.03 13.74 4.40
C MET A 149 -6.66 14.97 5.01
N THR A 150 -7.18 15.89 4.20
CA THR A 150 -7.90 17.08 4.64
C THR A 150 -9.30 17.12 4.03
N ALA A 151 -10.20 17.90 4.61
CA ALA A 151 -11.55 18.05 4.06
C ALA A 151 -11.55 18.64 2.62
N ALA A 152 -10.64 19.57 2.33
CA ALA A 152 -10.58 20.22 1.02
C ALA A 152 -9.76 19.42 0.00
N GLY A 153 -8.63 18.85 0.43
CA GLY A 153 -7.66 18.22 -0.45
C GLY A 153 -6.83 19.22 -1.27
N ASP A 154 -6.57 20.42 -0.73
CA ASP A 154 -6.07 21.56 -1.52
C ASP A 154 -4.53 21.65 -1.59
N PRO A 155 -3.92 21.98 -2.75
CA PRO A 155 -2.47 22.15 -2.86
C PRO A 155 -1.86 23.25 -1.98
N GLY A 156 -2.62 24.30 -1.66
CA GLY A 156 -2.19 25.35 -0.73
C GLY A 156 -2.11 24.86 0.72
N GLU A 157 -2.96 23.91 1.12
CA GLU A 157 -2.83 23.22 2.41
C GLU A 157 -1.53 22.41 2.46
N ALA A 158 -1.19 21.70 1.37
CA ALA A 158 0.05 20.93 1.27
C ALA A 158 1.29 21.81 1.44
N ALA A 159 1.31 23.00 0.84
CA ALA A 159 2.42 23.95 0.98
C ALA A 159 2.59 24.40 2.44
N ARG A 160 1.50 24.80 3.10
CA ARG A 160 1.52 25.26 4.50
C ARG A 160 1.92 24.15 5.48
N LEU A 161 1.41 22.95 5.27
CA LEU A 161 1.79 21.76 6.04
C LEU A 161 3.29 21.46 5.85
N SER A 162 3.76 21.45 4.60
CA SER A 162 5.17 21.18 4.28
C SER A 162 6.11 22.21 4.92
N GLU A 163 5.74 23.49 4.89
CA GLU A 163 6.49 24.58 5.51
C GLU A 163 6.59 24.40 7.03
N ARG A 164 5.47 24.16 7.72
CA ARG A 164 5.47 24.01 9.18
C ARG A 164 6.36 22.86 9.66
N TYR A 165 6.33 21.73 8.96
CA TYR A 165 7.03 20.52 9.40
C TYR A 165 8.42 20.35 8.78
N GLY A 166 8.83 21.24 7.87
CA GLY A 166 10.12 21.15 7.19
C GLY A 166 10.30 19.84 6.44
N SER A 167 9.22 19.27 5.90
CA SER A 167 9.18 17.96 5.27
C SER A 167 8.10 17.94 4.20
N ARG A 168 8.25 17.12 3.17
CA ARG A 168 7.24 17.00 2.11
C ARG A 168 5.94 16.45 2.70
N VAL A 169 4.87 17.21 2.54
CA VAL A 169 3.50 16.78 2.82
C VAL A 169 2.70 16.87 1.53
N VAL A 170 2.10 15.75 1.11
CA VAL A 170 1.07 15.76 0.06
C VAL A 170 -0.30 15.76 0.71
N VAL A 171 -1.25 16.46 0.12
CA VAL A 171 -2.62 16.53 0.63
C VAL A 171 -3.56 15.83 -0.32
N GLU A 172 -4.49 15.07 0.25
CA GLU A 172 -5.60 14.46 -0.46
C GLU A 172 -6.91 14.76 0.25
N ARG A 173 -8.01 14.78 -0.52
CA ARG A 173 -9.33 14.92 0.08
C ARG A 173 -9.68 13.65 0.85
N GLY A 174 -9.92 13.79 2.15
CA GLY A 174 -10.45 12.74 3.02
C GLY A 174 -11.84 13.08 3.53
N ALA A 175 -12.69 12.07 3.67
CA ALA A 175 -13.91 12.22 4.45
C ALA A 175 -13.54 12.35 5.93
N PRO A 176 -14.23 13.21 6.71
CA PRO A 176 -14.08 13.19 8.16
C PRO A 176 -14.46 11.79 8.66
N ALA A 177 -13.66 11.23 9.58
CA ALA A 177 -14.06 10.02 10.27
C ALA A 177 -15.43 10.27 10.93
N ALA A 178 -16.45 9.49 10.57
CA ALA A 178 -17.78 9.64 11.12
C ALA A 178 -17.70 9.48 12.64
N VAL A 179 -18.01 10.54 13.38
CA VAL A 179 -18.20 10.44 14.83
C VAL A 179 -19.53 9.71 15.00
N THR A 180 -19.49 8.40 15.27
CA THR A 180 -20.67 7.69 15.76
C THR A 180 -20.98 8.23 17.15
N GLY A 181 -21.72 9.34 17.20
CA GLY A 181 -22.27 9.89 18.41
C GLY A 181 -23.17 8.84 19.04
N GLY A 182 -22.76 8.34 20.21
CA GLY A 182 -23.62 7.56 21.07
C GLY A 182 -24.88 8.38 21.37
N LEU A 183 -26.01 7.94 20.81
CA LEU A 183 -27.31 8.46 21.17
C LEU A 183 -27.53 8.18 22.65
N GLY A 184 -27.44 9.22 23.47
CA GLY A 184 -28.01 9.22 24.79
C GLY A 184 -29.51 8.91 24.70
N ARG A 185 -29.97 8.05 25.59
CA ARG A 185 -31.39 8.00 25.97
C ARG A 185 -31.49 8.51 27.41
N VAL A 186 -32.25 9.60 27.54
CA VAL A 186 -32.95 10.02 28.75
C VAL A 186 -33.97 8.96 29.17
#